data_AF-A0A0H4A123-F1
#
_entry.id   AF-A0A0H4A123-F1
#
_cell.length_a   1.000
_cell.length_b   1.000
_cell.length_c   1.000
_cell.angle_alpha   90.00
_cell.angle_beta   90.00
_cell.angle_gamma   90.00
#
_symmetry.space_group_name_H-M   'P 1'
#
loop_
_entity.id
_entity.type
_entity.pdbx_description
1 polymer ?
#
loop_
_entity_poly.entity_id
_entity_poly.type
_entity_poly.pdbx_seq_one_letter_code
_entity_poly.pdbx_strand_id
1 'polypeptide(L)' 'MALNPAKKPKGKGAPPTTAENATGTENTTKSSKAVENEPLNFKVSEEFAMDWRMFCAANKMKQKELLIKAFEFYKSNHGG' A
#
# COMPACT_ATOMS: atom_id res chain seq x y z
N MET A 1 -6.07 51.06 28.78
CA MET A 1 -7.14 50.41 27.99
C MET A 1 -7.03 48.91 28.19
N ALA A 2 -8.17 48.24 28.33
CA ALA A 2 -8.38 47.03 29.13
C ALA A 2 -7.90 45.70 28.50
N LEU A 3 -7.67 44.72 29.38
CA LEU A 3 -7.41 43.30 29.10
C LEU A 3 -8.62 42.65 28.39
N ASN A 4 -8.40 42.00 27.24
CA ASN A 4 -9.43 41.17 26.60
C ASN A 4 -9.41 39.74 27.21
N PRO A 5 -10.52 39.24 27.80
CA PRO A 5 -10.58 37.87 28.28
C PRO A 5 -11.03 36.90 27.17
N ALA A 6 -10.36 35.74 27.11
CA ALA A 6 -10.65 34.65 26.18
C ALA A 6 -12.00 33.98 26.45
N LYS A 7 -12.78 33.69 25.40
CA LYS A 7 -13.96 32.81 25.46
C LYS A 7 -13.68 31.50 24.73
N LYS A 8 -13.63 30.39 25.46
CA LYS A 8 -13.71 29.02 24.90
C LYS A 8 -15.19 28.61 24.83
N PRO A 9 -15.73 28.20 23.68
CA PRO A 9 -16.98 27.46 23.66
C PRO A 9 -16.71 25.97 23.89
N LYS A 10 -17.45 25.45 24.86
CA LYS A 10 -17.49 24.08 25.36
C LYS A 10 -18.75 23.43 24.79
N GLY A 11 -18.66 22.25 24.18
CA GLY A 11 -19.77 21.29 24.22
C GLY A 11 -20.23 20.64 22.92
N LYS A 12 -19.95 19.33 22.85
CA LYS A 12 -20.72 18.20 22.26
C LYS A 12 -20.98 18.19 20.75
N GLY A 13 -20.54 17.10 20.14
CA GLY A 13 -20.48 16.85 18.71
C GLY A 13 -21.79 17.04 17.96
N ALA A 14 -21.68 17.69 16.81
CA ALA A 14 -22.67 17.56 15.76
C ALA A 14 -22.61 16.12 15.21
N PRO A 15 -23.75 15.48 14.92
CA PRO A 15 -23.75 14.20 14.22
C PRO A 15 -23.04 14.37 12.86
N PRO A 16 -22.20 13.41 12.41
CA PRO A 16 -21.61 13.50 11.09
C PRO A 16 -22.75 13.57 10.07
N THR A 17 -22.83 14.69 9.35
CA THR A 17 -23.75 14.88 8.23
C THR A 17 -23.53 13.74 7.25
N THR A 18 -24.63 13.15 6.76
CA THR A 18 -24.74 12.11 5.72
C THR A 18 -24.01 12.50 4.41
N ALA A 19 -22.69 12.53 4.46
CA ALA A 19 -21.77 12.66 3.33
C ALA A 19 -20.70 11.54 3.37
N GLU A 20 -20.74 10.68 4.39
CA GLU A 20 -19.97 9.43 4.47
C GLU A 20 -20.79 8.26 3.91
N ASN A 21 -21.06 8.28 2.61
CA ASN A 21 -21.01 7.05 1.80
C ASN A 21 -21.01 7.37 0.30
N ALA A 22 -20.00 8.10 -0.15
CA ALA A 22 -19.59 7.97 -1.54
C ALA A 22 -18.73 6.70 -1.66
N THR A 23 -19.34 5.52 -1.51
CA THR A 23 -18.81 4.27 -2.09
C THR A 23 -19.10 4.29 -3.59
N GLY A 24 -18.65 5.36 -4.26
CA GLY A 24 -18.50 5.38 -5.70
C GLY A 24 -17.14 4.76 -6.00
N THR A 25 -17.12 3.64 -6.70
CA THR A 25 -15.91 3.10 -7.32
C THR A 25 -15.45 4.10 -8.36
N GLU A 26 -14.76 5.15 -7.94
CA GLU A 26 -14.12 6.07 -8.85
C GLU A 26 -12.95 5.34 -9.49
N ASN A 27 -13.05 5.10 -10.79
CA ASN A 27 -11.92 4.67 -11.60
C ASN A 27 -10.86 5.77 -11.51
N THR A 28 -9.91 5.63 -10.58
CA THR A 28 -8.80 6.56 -10.47
C THR A 28 -7.99 6.50 -11.76
N THR A 29 -8.06 7.58 -12.55
CA THR A 29 -7.19 7.80 -13.69
C THR A 29 -5.75 7.68 -13.20
N LYS A 30 -5.03 6.66 -13.69
CA LYS A 30 -3.62 6.43 -13.36
C LYS A 30 -2.84 7.70 -13.69
N SER A 31 -2.45 8.43 -12.65
CA SER A 31 -1.56 9.57 -12.78
C SER A 31 -0.28 9.10 -13.48
N SER A 32 0.06 9.74 -14.61
CA SER A 32 1.27 9.52 -15.39
C SER A 32 2.54 9.99 -14.66
N LYS A 33 2.68 9.64 -13.38
CA LYS A 33 4.00 9.53 -12.75
C LYS A 33 4.45 8.11 -13.06
N ALA A 34 5.63 7.94 -13.67
CA ALA A 34 6.28 6.64 -13.71
C ALA A 34 6.26 6.08 -12.28
N VAL A 35 5.37 5.12 -12.05
CA VAL A 35 5.13 4.58 -10.72
C VAL A 35 6.36 3.74 -10.45
N GLU A 36 7.25 4.23 -9.60
CA GLU A 36 8.49 3.56 -9.18
C GLU A 36 8.27 2.09 -8.77
N ASN A 37 7.01 1.73 -8.46
CA ASN A 37 6.57 0.40 -8.10
C ASN A 37 5.29 0.03 -8.87
N GLU A 38 5.42 -0.41 -10.12
CA GLU A 38 4.30 -1.03 -10.84
C GLU A 38 4.00 -2.42 -10.26
N PRO A 39 2.72 -2.74 -9.94
CA PRO A 39 2.37 -4.03 -9.36
C PRO A 39 2.43 -5.16 -10.38
N LEU A 40 3.15 -6.23 -10.03
CA LEU A 40 3.16 -7.49 -10.79
C LEU A 40 2.06 -8.42 -10.25
N ASN A 41 0.89 -8.42 -10.90
CA ASN A 41 -0.28 -9.20 -10.50
C ASN A 41 -0.21 -10.64 -11.03
N PHE A 42 0.69 -11.46 -10.48
CA PHE A 42 0.80 -12.87 -10.86
C PHE A 42 -0.33 -13.70 -10.26
N LYS A 43 -0.88 -14.62 -11.07
CA LYS A 43 -1.71 -15.72 -10.57
C LYS A 43 -0.82 -16.91 -10.34
N VAL A 44 -0.77 -17.40 -9.11
CA VAL A 44 0.04 -18.55 -8.68
C VAL A 44 -0.83 -19.53 -7.90
N SER A 45 -0.39 -20.78 -7.78
CA SER A 45 -1.05 -21.74 -6.90
C SER A 45 -0.90 -21.33 -5.43
N GLU A 46 -1.84 -21.78 -4.59
CA GLU A 46 -1.83 -21.49 -3.16
C GLU A 46 -0.62 -22.12 -2.46
N GLU A 47 -0.26 -23.34 -2.86
CA GLU A 47 0.93 -24.05 -2.37
C GLU A 47 2.21 -23.24 -2.62
N PHE A 48 2.40 -22.75 -3.86
CA PHE A 48 3.55 -21.90 -4.18
C PHE A 48 3.54 -20.59 -3.39
N ALA A 49 2.38 -19.96 -3.24
CA ALA A 49 2.27 -18.72 -2.47
C ALA A 49 2.63 -18.93 -0.98
N MET A 50 2.29 -20.10 -0.41
CA MET A 50 2.65 -20.47 0.96
C MET A 50 4.16 -20.65 1.10
N ASP A 51 4.76 -21.48 0.25
CA ASP A 51 6.20 -21.75 0.24
C ASP A 51 7.01 -20.47 0.05
N TRP A 52 6.59 -19.61 -0.88
CA TRP A 52 7.21 -18.32 -1.12
C TRP A 52 7.25 -17.45 0.14
N ARG A 53 6.11 -17.35 0.86
CA ARG A 53 6.01 -16.57 2.10
C ARG A 53 6.85 -17.20 3.21
N MET A 54 6.84 -18.52 3.34
CA MET A 54 7.66 -19.23 4.32
C MET A 54 9.14 -19.01 4.08
N PHE A 55 9.59 -19.11 2.83
CA PHE A 55 10.98 -18.85 2.47
C PHE A 55 11.41 -17.41 2.79
N CYS A 56 10.54 -16.43 2.49
CA CYS A 56 10.77 -15.03 2.87
C CYS A 56 10.93 -14.87 4.39
N ALA A 57 10.03 -15.49 5.16
CA ALA A 57 10.05 -15.42 6.62
C ALA A 57 11.32 -16.05 7.21
N ALA A 58 11.69 -17.25 6.73
CA ALA A 58 12.88 -17.97 7.20
C ALA A 58 14.17 -17.17 6.96
N ASN A 59 14.27 -16.46 5.83
CA ASN A 59 15.45 -15.69 5.45
C ASN A 59 15.37 -14.20 5.82
N LYS A 60 14.32 -13.77 6.53
CA LYS A 60 14.06 -12.36 6.90
C LYS A 60 14.11 -11.40 5.69
N MET A 61 13.61 -11.84 4.53
CA MET A 61 13.59 -11.05 3.31
C MET A 61 12.18 -10.58 2.97
N LYS A 62 12.06 -9.42 2.31
CA LYS A 62 10.77 -8.98 1.75
C LYS A 62 10.48 -9.77 0.47
N GLN A 63 9.20 -10.04 0.21
CA GLN A 63 8.76 -10.75 -1.00
C GLN A 63 9.27 -10.08 -2.29
N LYS A 64 9.24 -8.73 -2.35
CA LYS A 64 9.79 -7.97 -3.48
C LYS A 64 11.29 -8.21 -3.68
N GLU A 65 12.07 -8.22 -2.60
CA GLU A 65 13.52 -8.41 -2.66
C GLU A 65 13.88 -9.82 -3.14
N LEU A 66 13.15 -10.83 -2.65
CA LEU A 66 13.32 -12.20 -3.11
C LEU A 66 13.01 -12.34 -4.61
N LEU A 67 11.93 -11.71 -5.09
CA LEU A 67 11.55 -11.73 -6.50
C LEU A 67 12.63 -11.13 -7.40
N ILE A 68 13.18 -9.96 -7.02
CA ILE A 68 14.24 -9.30 -7.77
C ILE A 68 15.49 -10.17 -7.82
N LYS A 69 15.95 -10.67 -6.67
CA LYS A 69 17.14 -11.54 -6.61
C LYS A 69 16.97 -12.84 -7.39
N ALA A 70 15.80 -13.48 -7.31
CA ALA A 70 15.51 -14.69 -8.05
C ALA A 70 15.56 -14.43 -9.57
N PHE A 71 15.03 -13.30 -10.01
CA PHE A 71 15.05 -12.91 -11.42
C PHE A 71 16.46 -12.52 -11.90
N GLU A 72 17.23 -11.77 -11.12
CA GLU A 72 18.63 -11.44 -11.42
C GLU A 72 19.51 -12.69 -11.51
N PHE A 73 19.31 -13.64 -10.59
CA PHE A 73 19.97 -14.94 -10.65
C PHE A 73 19.61 -15.70 -11.92
N TYR A 74 18.31 -15.74 -12.26
CA TYR A 74 17.85 -16.40 -13.48
C TYR A 74 18.46 -15.77 -14.75
N LYS A 75 18.47 -14.44 -14.86
CA LYS A 75 19.10 -13.72 -15.98
C LYS A 75 20.59 -14.01 -16.10
N SER A 76 21.30 -13.97 -14.98
CA SER A 76 22.75 -14.21 -14.94
C SER A 76 23.09 -15.63 -15.37
N ASN A 77 22.22 -16.60 -15.08
CA ASN A 77 22.44 -18.01 -15.35
C ASN A 77 21.91 -18.48 -16.72
N HIS A 78 20.97 -17.75 -17.34
CA HIS A 78 20.33 -18.13 -18.62
C HIS A 78 20.57 -17.15 -19.79
N GLY A 79 21.48 -16.19 -19.63
CA GLY A 79 21.88 -15.25 -20.70
C GLY A 79 21.20 -13.90 -20.50
N GLY A 80 22.00 -12.93 -20.06
CA GLY A 80 21.59 -11.53 -19.88
C GLY A 80 21.21 -10.85 -21.17
#